data_AF-A0A955WTY0-F1
#
_entry.id   AF-A0A955WTY0-F1
#
_cell.length_a   1.000
_cell.length_b   1.000
_cell.length_c   1.000
_cell.angle_alpha   90.00
_cell.angle_beta   90.00
_cell.angle_gamma   90.00
#
_symmetry.space_group_name_H-M   'P 1'
#
loop_
_entity.id
_entity.type
_entity.pdbx_description
1 polymer ?
#
loop_
_entity_poly.entity_id
_entity_poly.type
_entity_poly.pdbx_seq_one_letter_code
_entity_poly.pdbx_strand_id
1 'polypeptide(L)'
;YSHAHAAGLWQFIPSTGKLYKLRVDYWVDDRRDPARSTDAAIAFLGELHQMFGDWRLAWAAYNTGPGRLGRAREAQGTNDYWQLDLYTEAERYVPRVIAVKAVMSDLQRYGFHLRVEDGWAPREVGFVKVEIPPGVEVSVDDAVKGAGLSLRNFRLLNPELGEDALPDGREVTLEVPKGKERDLRDWLLARVREQRAVARHTRRSKRDRPSERSTRAVSKRSVAKRSVSKRTESKRSVSKRTESKRSATKRSRAATRKARYYRVRNGDSLWDIAQKENVSVAELRRWNRMGRRSVITPGQKLVVRPAP
;
A
#
# COMPACT_ATOMS: atom_id res chain seq x y z
N TYR A 1 9.36 8.91 2.93
CA TYR A 1 8.48 7.99 3.68
C TYR A 1 8.78 8.09 5.17
N SER A 2 7.82 7.80 6.06
CA SER A 2 8.09 7.65 7.50
C SER A 2 8.68 6.27 7.83
N HIS A 3 9.09 6.03 9.08
CA HIS A 3 9.52 4.72 9.58
C HIS A 3 8.47 3.61 9.33
N ALA A 4 7.17 3.96 9.35
CA ALA A 4 6.05 3.07 9.03
C ALA A 4 5.70 3.01 7.54
N HIS A 5 6.55 3.57 6.67
CA HIS A 5 6.33 3.70 5.23
C HIS A 5 5.06 4.49 4.88
N ALA A 6 4.68 5.44 5.73
CA ALA A 6 3.60 6.37 5.42
C ALA A 6 4.07 7.40 4.38
N ALA A 7 3.14 7.86 3.56
CA ALA A 7 3.43 8.71 2.41
C ALA A 7 2.41 9.84 2.22
N GLY A 8 2.87 10.91 1.59
CA GLY A 8 2.07 12.07 1.18
C GLY A 8 1.55 12.95 2.32
N LEU A 9 0.66 13.87 1.96
CA LEU A 9 0.12 14.89 2.86
C LEU A 9 -0.59 14.27 4.06
N TRP A 10 -1.37 13.22 3.81
CA TRP A 10 -2.20 12.56 4.82
C TRP A 10 -1.55 11.37 5.53
N GLN A 11 -0.27 11.11 5.22
CA GLN A 11 0.53 10.05 5.85
C GLN A 11 -0.18 8.68 5.86
N PHE A 12 -0.73 8.27 4.70
CA PHE A 12 -1.29 6.92 4.56
C PHE A 12 -0.18 5.86 4.57
N ILE A 13 -0.33 4.85 5.42
CA ILE A 13 0.41 3.59 5.27
C ILE A 13 -0.15 2.80 4.07
N PRO A 14 0.64 1.92 3.40
CA PRO A 14 0.20 1.25 2.17
C PRO A 14 -1.09 0.45 2.33
N SER A 15 -1.24 -0.26 3.46
CA SER A 15 -2.43 -1.08 3.73
C SER A 15 -3.69 -0.25 3.83
N THR A 16 -3.62 0.89 4.52
CA THR A 16 -4.78 1.78 4.69
C THR A 16 -5.08 2.51 3.39
N GLY A 17 -4.05 2.98 2.66
CA GLY A 17 -4.27 3.59 1.35
C GLY A 17 -5.01 2.67 0.39
N LYS A 18 -4.65 1.37 0.36
CA LYS A 18 -5.34 0.38 -0.48
C LYS A 18 -6.83 0.24 -0.14
N LEU A 19 -7.21 0.28 1.14
CA LEU A 19 -8.63 0.23 1.57
C LEU A 19 -9.44 1.38 0.98
N TYR A 20 -8.84 2.57 0.96
CA TYR A 20 -9.43 3.78 0.40
C TYR A 20 -9.04 3.99 -1.07
N LYS A 21 -8.76 2.89 -1.79
CA LYS A 21 -8.57 2.83 -3.24
C LYS A 21 -7.41 3.69 -3.78
N LEU A 22 -6.41 3.99 -2.95
CA LEU A 22 -5.17 4.60 -3.39
C LEU A 22 -4.28 3.55 -4.05
N ARG A 23 -3.94 3.74 -5.32
CA ARG A 23 -2.99 2.89 -6.05
C ARG A 23 -1.59 3.07 -5.47
N VAL A 24 -0.91 1.95 -5.24
CA VAL A 24 0.50 1.92 -4.83
C VAL A 24 1.16 0.81 -5.62
N ASP A 25 1.87 1.20 -6.67
CA ASP A 25 2.69 0.32 -7.49
C ASP A 25 4.05 0.95 -7.79
N TYR A 26 4.80 0.37 -8.72
CA TYR A 26 6.14 0.84 -9.06
C TYR A 26 6.13 2.23 -9.70
N TRP A 27 5.08 2.55 -10.46
CA TRP A 27 4.96 3.77 -11.25
C TRP A 27 4.27 4.89 -10.49
N VAL A 28 3.28 4.55 -9.68
CA VAL A 28 2.40 5.50 -9.03
C VAL A 28 2.14 5.12 -7.58
N ASP A 29 2.22 6.14 -6.72
CA ASP A 29 1.77 6.09 -5.34
C ASP A 29 0.79 7.24 -5.09
N ASP A 30 -0.51 6.96 -5.28
CA ASP A 30 -1.63 7.89 -5.11
C ASP A 30 -1.71 8.45 -3.68
N ARG A 31 -1.02 7.85 -2.70
CA ARG A 31 -0.93 8.43 -1.35
C ARG A 31 -0.23 9.77 -1.34
N ARG A 32 0.60 10.05 -2.36
CA ARG A 32 1.31 11.33 -2.55
C ARG A 32 0.52 12.34 -3.41
N ASP A 33 -0.49 11.90 -4.16
CA ASP A 33 -1.42 12.78 -4.89
C ASP A 33 -2.28 13.55 -3.87
N PRO A 34 -2.21 14.90 -3.83
CA PRO A 34 -2.93 15.68 -2.84
C PRO A 34 -4.46 15.52 -2.92
N ALA A 35 -5.03 15.45 -4.12
CA ALA A 35 -6.48 15.35 -4.29
C ALA A 35 -6.99 13.97 -3.88
N ARG A 36 -6.42 12.90 -4.45
CA ARG A 36 -6.81 11.51 -4.16
C ARG A 36 -6.60 11.17 -2.69
N SER A 37 -5.45 11.53 -2.13
CA SER A 37 -5.18 11.26 -0.71
C SER A 37 -6.08 12.09 0.21
N THR A 38 -6.51 13.29 -0.19
CA THR A 38 -7.50 14.07 0.57
C THR A 38 -8.88 13.41 0.55
N ASP A 39 -9.36 12.99 -0.62
CA ASP A 39 -10.64 12.27 -0.72
C ASP A 39 -10.64 10.99 0.14
N ALA A 40 -9.54 10.23 0.09
CA ALA A 40 -9.35 9.05 0.92
C ALA A 40 -9.31 9.38 2.43
N ALA A 41 -8.65 10.48 2.83
CA ALA A 41 -8.58 10.91 4.21
C ALA A 41 -9.94 11.36 4.75
N ILE A 42 -10.71 12.09 3.95
CA ILE A 42 -12.08 12.50 4.30
C ILE A 42 -12.96 11.26 4.51
N ALA A 43 -12.91 10.30 3.57
CA ALA A 43 -13.66 9.06 3.69
C ALA A 43 -13.27 8.28 4.95
N PHE A 44 -11.97 8.13 5.22
CA PHE A 44 -11.48 7.42 6.39
C PHE A 44 -11.89 8.10 7.70
N LEU A 45 -11.67 9.42 7.82
CA LEU A 45 -12.07 10.18 9.00
C LEU A 45 -13.59 10.15 9.22
N GLY A 46 -14.39 10.18 8.15
CA GLY A 46 -15.84 10.01 8.23
C GLY A 46 -16.25 8.65 8.80
N GLU A 47 -15.62 7.57 8.35
CA GLU A 47 -15.86 6.22 8.88
C GLU A 47 -15.44 6.10 10.36
N LEU A 48 -14.29 6.67 10.73
CA LEU A 48 -13.85 6.71 12.13
C LEU A 48 -14.83 7.49 13.00
N HIS A 49 -15.33 8.62 12.52
CA HIS A 49 -16.35 9.39 13.24
C HIS A 49 -17.66 8.60 13.40
N GLN A 50 -18.11 7.89 12.38
CA GLN A 50 -19.28 7.00 12.50
C GLN A 50 -19.04 5.87 13.51
N MET A 51 -17.82 5.33 13.57
CA MET A 51 -17.46 4.25 14.50
C MET A 51 -17.39 4.70 15.96
N PHE A 52 -16.83 5.89 16.22
CA PHE A 52 -16.54 6.35 17.57
C PHE A 52 -17.54 7.39 18.11
N GLY A 53 -18.31 8.04 17.24
CA GLY A 53 -19.31 9.05 17.58
C GLY A 53 -18.73 10.40 18.01
N ASP A 54 -17.41 10.58 17.93
CA ASP A 54 -16.71 11.77 18.40
C ASP A 54 -15.47 12.05 17.53
N TRP A 55 -15.26 13.32 17.16
CA TRP A 55 -14.16 13.73 16.29
C TRP A 55 -12.77 13.60 16.95
N ARG A 56 -12.66 13.78 18.26
CA ARG A 56 -11.39 13.62 19.00
C ARG A 56 -10.98 12.16 18.99
N LEU A 57 -11.94 11.26 19.24
CA LEU A 57 -11.71 9.81 19.09
C LEU A 57 -11.41 9.42 17.65
N ALA A 58 -12.07 10.02 16.65
CA ALA A 58 -11.76 9.76 15.25
C ALA A 58 -10.33 10.16 14.89
N TRP A 59 -9.86 11.34 15.31
CA TRP A 59 -8.48 11.79 15.11
C TRP A 59 -7.48 10.92 15.87
N ALA A 60 -7.79 10.53 17.12
CA ALA A 60 -6.96 9.60 17.87
C ALA A 60 -6.86 8.25 17.15
N ALA A 61 -7.98 7.73 16.62
CA ALA A 61 -8.04 6.48 15.85
C ALA A 61 -7.25 6.58 14.54
N TYR A 62 -7.25 7.73 13.89
CA TYR A 62 -6.49 7.97 12.66
C TYR A 62 -4.98 7.82 12.93
N ASN A 63 -4.49 8.39 14.04
CA ASN A 63 -3.09 8.30 14.44
C ASN A 63 -2.71 6.90 14.98
N THR A 64 -3.56 6.32 15.83
CA THR A 64 -3.22 5.12 16.60
C THR A 64 -3.68 3.80 15.96
N GLY A 65 -4.59 3.90 15.00
CA GLY A 65 -5.32 2.78 14.41
C GLY A 65 -6.64 2.50 15.15
N PRO A 66 -7.76 2.31 14.43
CA PRO A 66 -9.10 2.15 15.02
C PRO A 66 -9.19 0.95 15.97
N GLY A 67 -8.61 -0.19 15.63
CA GLY A 67 -8.64 -1.38 16.49
C GLY A 67 -7.82 -1.25 17.77
N ARG A 68 -6.82 -0.36 17.82
CA ARG A 68 -6.09 -0.07 19.08
C ARG A 68 -6.94 0.85 19.97
N LEU A 69 -7.50 1.91 19.41
CA LEU A 69 -8.37 2.83 20.15
C LEU A 69 -9.63 2.13 20.68
N GLY A 70 -10.28 1.31 19.86
CA GLY A 70 -11.47 0.56 20.26
C GLY A 70 -11.22 -0.33 21.48
N ARG A 71 -10.11 -1.08 21.50
CA ARG A 71 -9.73 -1.89 22.66
C ARG A 71 -9.40 -1.07 23.90
N ALA A 72 -8.78 0.10 23.74
CA ALA A 72 -8.50 0.99 24.87
C ALA A 72 -9.81 1.50 25.50
N ARG A 73 -10.75 1.96 24.67
CA ARG A 73 -12.08 2.41 25.11
C ARG A 73 -12.85 1.31 25.85
N GLU A 74 -12.88 0.11 25.26
CA GLU A 74 -13.55 -1.04 25.87
C GLU A 74 -12.91 -1.45 27.21
N ALA A 75 -11.57 -1.47 27.29
CA ALA A 75 -10.85 -1.84 28.49
C ALA A 75 -11.00 -0.82 29.63
N GLN A 76 -11.09 0.47 29.30
CA GLN A 76 -11.20 1.55 30.28
C GLN A 76 -12.65 1.98 30.55
N GLY A 77 -13.61 1.49 29.77
CA GLY A 77 -15.02 1.80 29.94
C GLY A 77 -15.38 3.27 29.69
N THR A 78 -14.57 4.00 28.92
CA THR A 78 -14.82 5.42 28.61
C THR A 78 -14.92 5.69 27.11
N ASN A 79 -15.82 6.62 26.79
CA ASN A 79 -16.01 7.17 25.45
C ASN A 79 -15.58 8.64 25.38
N ASP A 80 -15.00 9.19 26.45
CA ASP A 80 -14.43 10.53 26.46
C ASP A 80 -12.94 10.44 26.17
N TYR A 81 -12.50 11.13 25.10
CA TYR A 81 -11.09 11.21 24.75
C TYR A 81 -10.22 11.73 25.90
N TRP A 82 -10.71 12.71 26.66
CA TRP A 82 -9.93 13.35 27.74
C TRP A 82 -9.76 12.47 28.97
N GLN A 83 -10.58 11.43 29.10
CA GLN A 83 -10.49 10.44 30.17
C GLN A 83 -9.76 9.17 29.73
N LEU A 84 -9.48 9.03 28.43
CA LEU A 84 -8.90 7.83 27.86
C LEU A 84 -7.38 7.89 27.98
N ASP A 85 -6.81 6.99 28.79
CA ASP A 85 -5.37 6.82 28.92
C ASP A 85 -4.80 6.18 27.64
N LEU A 86 -4.04 6.96 26.88
CA LEU A 86 -3.39 6.54 25.65
C LEU A 86 -1.87 6.71 25.78
N TYR A 87 -1.09 6.04 24.94
CA TYR A 87 0.35 6.33 24.91
C TYR A 87 0.60 7.78 24.44
N THR A 88 1.67 8.37 24.94
CA THR A 88 1.96 9.82 24.87
C THR A 88 1.83 10.44 23.47
N GLU A 89 2.24 9.74 22.41
CA GLU A 89 2.13 10.30 21.05
C GLU A 89 0.67 10.42 20.58
N ALA A 90 -0.20 9.47 20.94
CA ALA A 90 -1.63 9.54 20.63
C ALA A 90 -2.37 10.60 21.48
N GLU A 91 -1.97 10.79 22.74
CA GLU A 91 -2.49 11.86 23.60
C GLU A 91 -2.11 13.25 23.09
N ARG A 92 -0.92 13.41 22.49
CA ARG A 92 -0.48 14.70 21.96
C ARG A 92 -1.05 15.03 20.59
N TYR A 93 -1.48 14.02 19.83
CA TYR A 93 -1.95 14.20 18.47
C TYR A 93 -3.20 15.07 18.39
N VAL A 94 -4.24 14.77 19.18
CA VAL A 94 -5.51 15.51 19.12
C VAL A 94 -5.37 16.97 19.59
N PRO A 95 -4.72 17.27 20.74
CA PRO A 95 -4.45 18.65 21.13
C PRO A 95 -3.67 19.44 20.07
N ARG A 96 -2.71 18.81 19.36
CA ARG A 96 -2.00 19.46 18.24
C ARG A 96 -2.95 19.81 17.10
N VAL A 97 -3.83 18.90 16.70
CA VAL A 97 -4.84 19.18 15.66
C VAL A 97 -5.74 20.34 16.07
N ILE A 98 -6.23 20.34 17.31
CA ILE A 98 -7.06 21.43 17.86
C ILE A 98 -6.30 22.76 17.87
N ALA A 99 -5.05 22.76 18.33
CA ALA A 99 -4.21 23.95 18.39
C ALA A 99 -3.93 24.52 16.98
N VAL A 100 -3.57 23.67 16.01
CA VAL A 100 -3.36 24.09 14.63
C VAL A 100 -4.64 24.66 14.03
N LYS A 101 -5.80 24.03 14.25
CA LYS A 101 -7.09 24.58 13.80
C LYS A 101 -7.34 25.96 14.42
N ALA A 102 -7.13 26.11 15.73
CA ALA A 102 -7.36 27.36 16.45
C ALA A 102 -6.47 28.48 15.89
N VAL A 103 -5.17 28.21 15.73
CA VAL A 103 -4.20 29.15 15.14
C VAL A 103 -4.57 29.52 13.71
N MET A 104 -4.88 28.54 12.87
CA MET A 104 -5.22 28.79 11.46
C MET A 104 -6.56 29.50 11.28
N SER A 105 -7.46 29.42 12.25
CA SER A 105 -8.76 30.11 12.22
C SER A 105 -8.65 31.59 12.59
N ASP A 106 -7.61 31.98 13.32
CA ASP A 106 -7.39 33.35 13.78
C ASP A 106 -5.89 33.63 13.95
N LEU A 107 -5.18 33.68 12.84
CA LEU A 107 -3.72 33.85 12.82
C LEU A 107 -3.27 35.09 13.60
N GLN A 108 -3.99 36.21 13.43
CA GLN A 108 -3.64 37.49 14.06
C GLN A 108 -3.74 37.42 15.58
N ARG A 109 -4.80 36.79 16.13
CA ARG A 109 -4.94 36.61 17.58
C ARG A 109 -3.77 35.84 18.19
N TYR A 110 -3.18 34.92 17.45
CA TYR A 110 -2.03 34.12 17.89
C TYR A 110 -0.67 34.71 17.45
N GLY A 111 -0.65 35.96 16.97
CA GLY A 111 0.58 36.68 16.61
C GLY A 111 1.17 36.32 15.24
N PHE A 112 0.43 35.59 14.40
CA PHE A 112 0.83 35.28 13.04
C PHE A 112 0.30 36.35 12.08
N HIS A 113 1.21 37.05 11.42
CA HIS A 113 0.89 38.03 10.39
C HIS A 113 1.41 37.52 9.04
N LEU A 114 0.61 36.72 8.34
CA LEU A 114 0.95 36.23 7.00
C LEU A 114 0.73 37.37 5.99
N ARG A 115 1.79 38.13 5.67
CA ARG A 115 1.71 39.20 4.69
C ARG A 115 1.93 38.65 3.29
N VAL A 116 1.16 39.17 2.33
CA VAL A 116 1.31 38.86 0.90
C VAL A 116 2.74 39.19 0.42
N GLU A 117 3.28 40.30 0.94
CA GLU A 117 4.65 40.78 0.69
C GLU A 117 5.74 39.77 1.09
N ASP A 118 5.48 38.97 2.13
CA ASP A 118 6.40 37.94 2.63
C ASP A 118 6.35 36.64 1.79
N GLY A 119 5.68 36.68 0.64
CA GLY A 119 5.56 35.55 -0.28
C GLY A 119 4.43 34.57 0.06
N TRP A 120 3.53 34.93 0.97
CA TRP A 120 2.33 34.13 1.31
C TRP A 120 1.17 34.31 0.34
N ALA A 121 1.33 35.10 -0.71
CA ALA A 121 0.36 35.20 -1.79
C ALA A 121 0.15 33.81 -2.43
N PRO A 122 -1.10 33.28 -2.50
CA PRO A 122 -1.38 32.09 -3.29
C PRO A 122 -0.96 32.35 -4.74
N ARG A 123 0.00 31.56 -5.23
CA ARG A 123 0.36 31.60 -6.65
C ARG A 123 -0.62 30.73 -7.39
N GLU A 124 -1.47 31.33 -8.21
CA GLU A 124 -2.25 30.56 -9.18
C GLU A 124 -1.30 29.98 -10.22
N VAL A 125 -0.96 28.71 -10.05
CA VAL A 125 -0.22 27.96 -11.06
C VAL A 125 -1.26 27.22 -11.89
N GLY A 126 -1.59 27.76 -13.06
CA GLY A 126 -2.39 27.01 -14.03
C GLY A 126 -1.59 25.80 -14.51
N PHE A 127 -2.19 24.61 -14.42
CA PHE A 127 -1.62 23.38 -14.96
C PHE A 127 -2.59 22.69 -15.89
N VAL A 128 -2.06 21.83 -16.75
CA VAL A 128 -2.81 21.07 -17.75
C VAL A 128 -2.34 19.63 -17.76
N LYS A 129 -3.25 18.72 -18.09
CA LYS A 129 -2.98 17.29 -18.16
C LYS A 129 -2.48 16.90 -19.55
N VAL A 130 -1.38 16.15 -19.59
CA VAL A 130 -0.77 15.61 -20.80
C VAL A 130 -0.81 14.08 -20.72
N GLU A 131 -1.38 13.46 -21.74
CA GLU A 131 -1.38 12.00 -21.85
C GLU A 131 0.02 11.49 -22.24
N ILE A 132 0.42 10.39 -21.64
CA ILE A 132 1.64 9.69 -22.00
C ILE A 132 1.31 8.80 -23.22
N PRO A 133 2.05 8.89 -24.34
CA PRO A 133 1.82 8.00 -25.48
C PRO A 133 2.21 6.54 -25.15
N PRO A 134 1.51 5.55 -25.71
CA PRO A 134 1.81 4.14 -25.45
C PRO A 134 3.15 3.69 -26.06
N GLY A 135 3.89 2.88 -25.31
CA GLY A 135 5.20 2.36 -25.69
C GLY A 135 6.33 3.37 -25.59
N VAL A 136 6.18 4.41 -24.77
CA VAL A 136 7.28 5.30 -24.42
C VAL A 136 8.07 4.69 -23.26
N GLU A 137 9.37 4.46 -23.48
CA GLU A 137 10.28 3.93 -22.46
C GLU A 137 11.31 5.00 -22.13
N VAL A 138 10.97 5.94 -21.24
CA VAL A 138 11.85 7.08 -20.88
C VAL A 138 11.83 7.31 -19.38
N SER A 139 12.94 7.84 -18.87
CA SER A 139 12.99 8.33 -17.49
C SER A 139 12.15 9.60 -17.33
N VAL A 140 11.67 9.87 -16.11
CA VAL A 140 11.02 11.16 -15.80
C VAL A 140 11.98 12.31 -16.09
N ASP A 141 13.25 12.16 -15.71
CA ASP A 141 14.29 13.15 -15.90
C ASP A 141 14.52 13.52 -17.36
N ASP A 142 14.57 12.53 -18.25
CA ASP A 142 14.78 12.77 -19.68
C ASP A 142 13.58 13.49 -20.29
N ALA A 143 12.35 13.10 -19.92
CA ALA A 143 11.14 13.76 -20.39
C ALA A 143 11.07 15.22 -19.94
N VAL A 144 11.37 15.48 -18.66
CA VAL A 144 11.39 16.81 -18.08
C VAL A 144 12.46 17.69 -18.73
N LYS A 145 13.71 17.19 -18.83
CA LYS A 145 14.82 17.94 -19.46
C LYS A 145 14.54 18.20 -20.94
N GLY A 146 14.05 17.19 -21.64
CA GLY A 146 13.71 17.25 -23.06
C GLY A 146 12.59 18.25 -23.39
N ALA A 147 11.63 18.41 -22.48
CA ALA A 147 10.55 19.40 -22.59
C ALA A 147 10.91 20.79 -22.05
N GLY A 148 12.16 21.00 -21.58
CA GLY A 148 12.59 22.26 -20.98
C GLY A 148 11.83 22.61 -19.69
N LEU A 149 11.48 21.60 -18.90
CA LEU A 149 10.77 21.74 -17.63
C LEU A 149 11.74 21.71 -16.45
N SER A 150 11.34 22.32 -15.33
CA SER A 150 12.04 22.16 -14.05
C SER A 150 11.59 20.86 -13.39
N LEU A 151 12.53 19.96 -13.09
CA LEU A 151 12.24 18.70 -12.38
C LEU A 151 11.56 18.94 -11.04
N ARG A 152 12.00 19.96 -10.29
CA ARG A 152 11.40 20.33 -9.01
C ARG A 152 9.92 20.70 -9.18
N ASN A 153 9.61 21.60 -10.12
CA ASN A 153 8.22 22.04 -10.33
C ASN A 153 7.37 20.90 -10.91
N PHE A 154 7.92 20.08 -11.79
CA PHE A 154 7.23 18.91 -12.33
C PHE A 154 6.86 17.90 -11.23
N ARG A 155 7.79 17.63 -10.29
CA ARG A 155 7.54 16.75 -9.14
C ARG A 155 6.54 17.34 -8.13
N LEU A 156 6.46 18.67 -8.02
CA LEU A 156 5.44 19.31 -7.20
C LEU A 156 4.04 19.13 -7.79
N LEU A 157 3.92 19.09 -9.13
CA LEU A 157 2.66 18.85 -9.83
C LEU A 157 2.31 17.35 -9.95
N ASN A 158 3.31 16.48 -9.95
CA ASN A 158 3.13 15.03 -10.09
C ASN A 158 3.80 14.26 -8.93
N PRO A 159 3.44 14.55 -7.67
CA PRO A 159 4.09 13.95 -6.50
C PRO A 159 3.87 12.43 -6.40
N GLU A 160 2.85 11.90 -7.07
CA GLU A 160 2.48 10.49 -7.13
C GLU A 160 3.38 9.64 -8.00
N LEU A 161 4.12 10.23 -8.95
CA LEU A 161 4.99 9.49 -9.86
C LEU A 161 6.22 8.90 -9.16
N GLY A 162 6.57 7.66 -9.51
CA GLY A 162 7.81 7.00 -9.14
C GLY A 162 9.06 7.74 -9.65
N GLU A 163 10.23 7.46 -9.08
CA GLU A 163 11.44 8.21 -9.39
C GLU A 163 12.02 7.91 -10.78
N ASP A 164 11.89 6.66 -11.24
CA ASP A 164 12.68 6.15 -12.35
C ASP A 164 12.11 6.50 -13.73
N ALA A 165 11.09 5.76 -14.16
CA ALA A 165 10.56 5.82 -15.52
C ALA A 165 9.09 6.23 -15.57
N LEU A 166 8.69 6.79 -16.71
CA LEU A 166 7.30 7.11 -16.98
C LEU A 166 6.48 5.81 -17.14
N PRO A 167 5.26 5.74 -16.59
CA PRO A 167 4.37 4.61 -16.82
C PRO A 167 3.99 4.47 -18.30
N ASP A 168 3.77 3.24 -18.75
CA ASP A 168 3.23 3.00 -20.09
C ASP A 168 1.81 3.58 -20.19
N GLY A 169 1.60 4.37 -21.24
CA GLY A 169 0.65 5.47 -21.30
C GLY A 169 -0.82 5.10 -21.44
N ARG A 170 -1.40 4.45 -20.43
CA ARG A 170 -2.85 4.16 -20.41
C ARG A 170 -3.58 4.51 -19.13
N GLU A 171 -2.87 4.80 -18.03
CA GLU A 171 -3.53 5.01 -16.73
C GLU A 171 -3.10 6.27 -15.97
N VAL A 172 -2.19 7.08 -16.53
CA VAL A 172 -1.60 8.22 -15.84
C VAL A 172 -1.46 9.40 -16.80
N THR A 173 -1.90 10.57 -16.35
CA THR A 173 -1.69 11.85 -17.02
C THR A 173 -0.64 12.64 -16.28
N LEU A 174 0.19 13.38 -17.00
CA LEU A 174 1.20 14.27 -16.44
C LEU A 174 0.66 15.69 -16.33
N GLU A 175 0.74 16.28 -15.15
CA GLU A 175 0.41 17.68 -14.91
C GLU A 175 1.62 18.56 -15.17
N VAL A 176 1.49 19.52 -16.08
CA VAL A 176 2.55 20.49 -16.41
C VAL A 176 2.04 21.92 -16.35
N PRO A 177 2.91 22.93 -16.16
CA PRO A 177 2.50 24.32 -16.24
C PRO A 177 1.81 24.63 -17.57
N LYS A 178 0.76 25.45 -17.52
CA LYS A 178 0.04 25.90 -18.72
C LYS A 178 1.01 26.54 -19.72
N GLY A 179 0.90 26.17 -20.99
CA GLY A 179 1.80 26.56 -22.08
C GLY A 179 2.94 25.57 -22.34
N LYS A 180 3.13 24.55 -21.49
CA LYS A 180 4.16 23.50 -21.67
C LYS A 180 3.62 22.16 -22.15
N GLU A 181 2.32 22.06 -22.37
CA GLU A 181 1.67 20.83 -22.84
C GLU A 181 2.22 20.34 -24.18
N ARG A 182 2.45 21.28 -25.11
CA ARG A 182 2.92 20.96 -26.46
C ARG A 182 4.37 20.50 -26.43
N ASP A 183 5.22 21.21 -25.69
CA ASP A 183 6.65 20.88 -25.55
C ASP A 183 6.83 19.44 -25.06
N LEU A 184 6.12 19.06 -23.99
CA LEU A 184 6.20 17.70 -23.45
C LEU A 184 5.59 16.66 -24.40
N ARG A 185 4.41 16.95 -24.97
CA ARG A 185 3.72 16.01 -25.89
C ARG A 185 4.56 15.73 -27.14
N ASP A 186 5.06 16.77 -27.79
CA ASP A 186 5.83 16.66 -29.03
C ASP A 186 7.14 15.91 -28.77
N TRP A 187 7.79 16.17 -27.62
CA TRP A 187 8.99 15.45 -27.21
C TRP A 187 8.72 13.95 -26.99
N LEU A 188 7.68 13.59 -26.24
CA LEU A 188 7.30 12.19 -25.99
C LEU A 188 6.98 11.45 -27.30
N LEU A 189 6.24 12.10 -28.21
CA LEU A 189 5.90 11.51 -29.51
C LEU A 189 7.13 11.32 -30.39
N ALA A 190 8.07 12.27 -30.41
CA ALA A 190 9.32 12.13 -31.12
C ALA A 190 10.12 10.93 -30.60
N ARG A 191 10.17 10.75 -29.27
CA ARG A 191 10.91 9.66 -28.63
C ARG A 191 10.31 8.28 -28.95
N VAL A 192 8.98 8.17 -28.97
CA VAL A 192 8.30 6.93 -29.41
C VAL A 192 8.63 6.60 -30.88
N ARG A 193 8.67 7.61 -31.77
CA ARG A 193 9.02 7.40 -33.19
C ARG A 193 10.44 6.87 -33.35
N GLU A 194 11.39 7.44 -32.60
CA GLU A 194 12.78 7.01 -32.58
C GLU A 194 12.94 5.58 -32.07
N GLN A 195 12.35 5.25 -30.91
CA GLN A 195 12.39 3.90 -30.32
C GLN A 195 11.81 2.84 -31.28
N ARG A 196 10.70 3.17 -31.96
CA ARG A 196 10.11 2.30 -32.99
C ARG A 196 11.01 2.14 -34.21
N ALA A 197 11.74 3.17 -34.63
CA ALA A 197 12.67 3.08 -35.76
C ALA A 197 13.85 2.15 -35.43
N VAL A 198 14.44 2.29 -34.24
CA VAL A 198 15.52 1.41 -33.75
C VAL A 198 15.04 -0.05 -33.64
N ALA A 199 13.83 -0.27 -33.11
CA ALA A 199 13.24 -1.62 -33.02
C ALA A 199 13.01 -2.26 -34.40
N ARG A 200 12.62 -1.48 -35.42
CA ARG A 200 12.48 -1.98 -36.80
C ARG A 200 13.85 -2.33 -37.40
N HIS A 201 14.85 -1.48 -37.22
CA HIS A 201 16.19 -1.70 -37.77
C HIS A 201 16.86 -2.94 -37.16
N THR A 202 16.77 -3.12 -35.84
CA THR A 202 17.30 -4.31 -35.14
C THR A 202 16.61 -5.60 -35.56
N ARG A 203 15.28 -5.59 -35.78
CA ARG A 203 14.55 -6.75 -36.33
C ARG A 203 14.97 -7.10 -37.75
N ARG A 204 15.16 -6.10 -38.61
CA ARG A 204 15.64 -6.28 -39.99
C ARG A 204 17.05 -6.89 -40.00
N SER A 205 17.97 -6.33 -39.24
CA SER A 205 19.34 -6.85 -39.11
C SER A 205 19.40 -8.29 -38.57
N LYS A 206 18.51 -8.67 -37.63
CA LYS A 206 18.41 -10.06 -37.15
C LYS A 206 17.85 -11.02 -38.21
N ARG A 207 16.99 -10.55 -39.11
CA ARG A 207 16.43 -11.36 -40.21
C ARG A 207 17.42 -11.55 -41.35
N ASP A 208 18.31 -10.58 -41.55
CA ASP A 208 19.33 -10.58 -42.62
C ASP A 208 20.65 -11.26 -42.20
N ARG A 209 20.75 -11.82 -40.98
CA ARG A 209 21.88 -12.68 -40.59
C ARG A 209 21.66 -14.11 -41.14
N PRO A 210 22.57 -14.65 -41.98
CA PRO A 210 22.53 -16.05 -42.36
C PRO A 210 22.68 -16.91 -41.11
N SER A 211 21.88 -17.97 -40.99
CA SER A 211 22.08 -18.96 -39.93
C SER A 211 23.46 -19.61 -40.10
N GLU A 212 24.40 -19.31 -39.20
CA GLU A 212 25.58 -20.16 -39.01
C GLU A 212 25.11 -21.51 -38.45
N ARG A 213 24.76 -22.40 -39.39
CA ARG A 213 24.47 -23.80 -39.14
C ARG A 213 25.47 -24.66 -39.89
N SER A 214 26.67 -24.80 -39.33
CA SER A 214 27.61 -25.93 -39.48
C SER A 214 28.86 -25.55 -38.68
N THR A 215 29.42 -26.33 -37.74
CA THR A 215 29.80 -27.74 -37.83
C THR A 215 30.00 -28.33 -36.42
N ARG A 216 29.32 -29.44 -36.08
CA ARG A 216 30.02 -30.59 -35.49
C ARG A 216 29.19 -31.85 -35.62
N ALA A 217 29.65 -32.70 -36.52
CA ALA A 217 29.18 -34.05 -36.72
C ALA A 217 29.54 -34.93 -35.50
N VAL A 218 28.55 -35.75 -35.12
CA VAL A 218 28.63 -37.18 -34.77
C VAL A 218 29.85 -37.67 -33.99
N SER A 219 29.62 -38.12 -32.76
CA SER A 219 30.05 -39.46 -32.36
C SER A 219 29.01 -40.09 -31.44
N LYS A 220 28.43 -41.20 -31.92
CA LYS A 220 27.54 -42.09 -31.16
C LYS A 220 28.37 -43.24 -30.59
N ARG A 221 27.91 -43.75 -29.44
CA ARG A 221 28.18 -45.04 -28.77
C ARG A 221 29.25 -45.04 -27.68
N SER A 222 28.78 -45.26 -26.45
CA SER A 222 29.06 -46.52 -25.75
C SER A 222 27.95 -46.82 -24.73
N VAL A 223 27.71 -48.11 -24.58
CA VAL A 223 26.62 -48.78 -23.87
C VAL A 223 27.13 -49.24 -22.51
N ALA A 224 26.18 -49.58 -21.63
CA ALA A 224 26.28 -50.60 -20.57
C ALA A 224 26.62 -50.18 -19.13
N LYS A 225 25.57 -50.34 -18.31
CA LYS A 225 25.41 -51.31 -17.22
C LYS A 225 26.03 -51.03 -15.85
N ARG A 226 25.21 -51.48 -14.88
CA ARG A 226 25.51 -52.00 -13.52
C ARG A 226 25.71 -50.94 -12.44
N SER A 227 25.25 -51.11 -11.21
CA SER A 227 24.29 -52.01 -10.54
C SER A 227 24.49 -51.76 -9.04
N VAL A 228 23.42 -51.85 -8.23
CA VAL A 228 23.42 -52.51 -6.90
C VAL A 228 24.19 -51.75 -5.78
N SER A 229 23.74 -51.55 -4.54
CA SER A 229 22.59 -52.05 -3.76
C SER A 229 22.83 -51.74 -2.27
N LYS A 230 21.71 -51.57 -1.52
CA LYS A 230 21.49 -51.96 -0.10
C LYS A 230 22.25 -51.18 1.01
N ARG A 231 21.76 -51.02 2.25
CA ARG A 231 20.74 -51.75 3.06
C ARG A 231 20.45 -50.90 4.35
N THR A 232 19.17 -50.67 4.72
CA THR A 232 18.36 -51.27 5.84
C THR A 232 18.56 -50.73 7.26
N GLU A 233 17.52 -50.17 7.89
CA GLU A 233 16.62 -50.75 8.95
C GLU A 233 17.24 -50.75 10.36
N SER A 234 16.56 -50.67 11.50
CA SER A 234 15.19 -50.44 11.99
C SER A 234 15.26 -50.62 13.52
N LYS A 235 14.27 -50.09 14.26
CA LYS A 235 13.63 -50.64 15.50
C LYS A 235 13.59 -49.73 16.75
N ARG A 236 12.33 -49.34 17.06
CA ARG A 236 11.51 -49.48 18.30
C ARG A 236 12.03 -49.21 19.73
N SER A 237 11.03 -48.76 20.52
CA SER A 237 10.77 -48.90 21.98
C SER A 237 11.19 -47.70 22.87
N VAL A 238 10.54 -47.29 23.96
CA VAL A 238 9.30 -47.60 24.71
C VAL A 238 9.09 -46.45 25.75
N SER A 239 7.82 -46.15 26.08
CA SER A 239 7.25 -45.61 27.34
C SER A 239 8.01 -44.62 28.26
N LYS A 240 7.36 -43.49 28.60
CA LYS A 240 6.95 -43.21 30.00
C LYS A 240 5.89 -42.10 30.11
N ARG A 241 5.14 -42.22 31.20
CA ARG A 241 3.87 -41.62 31.61
C ARG A 241 4.13 -40.81 32.89
N THR A 242 3.53 -39.63 33.04
CA THR A 242 3.03 -38.97 34.29
C THR A 242 2.64 -37.51 33.96
N GLU A 243 1.37 -37.09 34.04
CA GLU A 243 0.60 -36.65 35.25
C GLU A 243 0.88 -35.18 35.59
N SER A 244 -0.06 -34.23 35.34
CA SER A 244 -1.02 -33.69 36.32
C SER A 244 -1.84 -32.59 35.60
N LYS A 245 -3.16 -32.68 35.33
CA LYS A 245 -4.38 -32.54 36.17
C LYS A 245 -4.43 -31.30 37.09
N ARG A 246 -5.59 -30.61 37.02
CA ARG A 246 -6.14 -29.49 37.83
C ARG A 246 -5.79 -28.11 37.25
N SER A 247 -6.70 -27.27 36.79
CA SER A 247 -8.06 -27.00 37.26
C SER A 247 -8.98 -26.55 36.11
N ALA A 248 -9.98 -27.36 35.78
CA ALA A 248 -11.11 -26.93 34.97
C ALA A 248 -12.39 -27.36 35.68
N THR A 249 -12.90 -26.49 36.55
CA THR A 249 -14.30 -26.57 36.98
C THR A 249 -14.78 -25.18 37.37
N LYS A 250 -15.41 -24.47 36.43
CA LYS A 250 -16.79 -23.98 36.57
C LYS A 250 -17.20 -23.15 35.35
N ARG A 251 -18.20 -23.71 34.64
CA ARG A 251 -19.39 -23.04 34.06
C ARG A 251 -19.14 -22.09 32.86
N SER A 252 -19.96 -22.09 31.80
CA SER A 252 -21.24 -22.76 31.54
C SER A 252 -21.70 -22.49 30.11
N ARG A 253 -22.34 -23.51 29.50
CA ARG A 253 -23.36 -23.46 28.42
C ARG A 253 -23.23 -22.33 27.38
N ALA A 254 -22.52 -22.62 26.28
CA ALA A 254 -22.74 -21.93 25.01
C ALA A 254 -23.48 -22.88 24.06
N ALA A 255 -24.61 -22.43 23.52
CA ALA A 255 -25.31 -23.10 22.43
C ALA A 255 -24.32 -23.44 21.31
N THR A 256 -24.40 -24.65 20.76
CA THR A 256 -23.48 -25.20 19.74
C THR A 256 -23.59 -24.40 18.44
N ARG A 257 -22.94 -23.24 18.36
CA ARG A 257 -22.89 -22.42 17.14
C ARG A 257 -21.83 -23.02 16.21
N LYS A 258 -22.24 -23.42 15.01
CA LYS A 258 -21.34 -23.97 13.97
C LYS A 258 -20.30 -22.92 13.58
N ALA A 259 -19.08 -23.38 13.27
CA ALA A 259 -18.01 -22.51 12.79
C ALA A 259 -18.43 -21.84 11.47
N ARG A 260 -18.13 -20.54 11.33
CA ARG A 260 -18.38 -19.76 10.11
C ARG A 260 -17.08 -19.55 9.37
N TYR A 261 -17.15 -19.68 8.04
CA TYR A 261 -16.02 -19.54 7.15
C TYR A 261 -16.22 -18.40 6.15
N TYR A 262 -15.13 -17.77 5.76
CA TYR A 262 -15.05 -16.79 4.69
C TYR A 262 -14.10 -17.30 3.60
N ARG A 263 -14.48 -17.14 2.34
CA ARG A 263 -13.62 -17.47 1.20
C ARG A 263 -12.95 -16.21 0.69
N VAL A 264 -11.63 -16.14 0.82
CA VAL A 264 -10.79 -15.00 0.41
C VAL A 264 -11.05 -14.72 -1.07
N ARG A 265 -11.39 -13.47 -1.39
CA ARG A 265 -11.58 -13.00 -2.76
C ARG A 265 -10.31 -12.33 -3.26
N ASN A 266 -10.21 -12.15 -4.58
CA ASN A 266 -9.08 -11.43 -5.13
C ASN A 266 -9.08 -9.99 -4.60
N GLY A 267 -7.96 -9.56 -4.02
CA GLY A 267 -7.79 -8.23 -3.42
C GLY A 267 -7.95 -8.17 -1.89
N ASP A 268 -8.61 -9.14 -1.26
CA ASP A 268 -8.87 -9.15 0.19
C ASP A 268 -7.58 -9.17 1.02
N SER A 269 -7.59 -8.45 2.13
CA SER A 269 -6.58 -8.53 3.20
C SER A 269 -7.17 -9.16 4.48
N LEU A 270 -6.30 -9.66 5.35
CA LEU A 270 -6.73 -10.15 6.67
C LEU A 270 -7.43 -9.06 7.49
N TRP A 271 -7.08 -7.80 7.27
CA TRP A 271 -7.71 -6.67 7.94
C TRP A 271 -9.14 -6.46 7.43
N ASP A 272 -9.34 -6.49 6.12
CA ASP A 272 -10.65 -6.27 5.48
C ASP A 272 -11.64 -7.35 5.92
N ILE A 273 -11.18 -8.60 5.94
CA ILE A 273 -11.97 -9.75 6.39
C ILE A 273 -12.28 -9.63 7.88
N ALA A 274 -11.31 -9.22 8.69
CA ALA A 274 -11.50 -9.05 10.13
C ALA A 274 -12.53 -7.95 10.43
N GLN A 275 -12.44 -6.80 9.75
CA GLN A 275 -13.41 -5.71 9.89
C GLN A 275 -14.81 -6.14 9.45
N LYS A 276 -14.95 -6.75 8.27
CA LYS A 276 -16.22 -7.22 7.72
C LYS A 276 -16.93 -8.23 8.62
N GLU A 277 -16.15 -9.05 9.31
CA GLU A 277 -16.65 -10.11 10.18
C GLU A 277 -16.72 -9.68 11.65
N ASN A 278 -16.40 -8.41 11.94
CA ASN A 278 -16.38 -7.81 13.27
C ASN A 278 -15.51 -8.60 14.27
N VAL A 279 -14.30 -8.94 13.85
CA VAL A 279 -13.29 -9.65 14.65
C VAL A 279 -11.95 -8.94 14.50
N SER A 280 -11.02 -9.16 15.43
CA SER A 280 -9.67 -8.60 15.25
C SER A 280 -8.82 -9.45 14.30
N VAL A 281 -7.86 -8.82 13.62
CA VAL A 281 -6.86 -9.54 12.80
C VAL A 281 -6.09 -10.57 13.62
N ALA A 282 -5.87 -10.30 14.92
CA ALA A 282 -5.21 -11.22 15.83
C ALA A 282 -6.06 -12.48 16.07
N GLU A 283 -7.36 -12.33 16.26
CA GLU A 283 -8.29 -13.45 16.42
C GLU A 283 -8.44 -14.24 15.13
N LEU A 284 -8.62 -13.55 14.00
CA LEU A 284 -8.68 -14.17 12.69
C LEU A 284 -7.42 -15.00 12.42
N ARG A 285 -6.23 -14.46 12.74
CA ARG A 285 -4.96 -15.20 12.64
C ARG A 285 -4.92 -16.40 13.58
N ARG A 286 -5.34 -16.22 14.83
CA ARG A 286 -5.34 -17.29 15.86
C ARG A 286 -6.21 -18.47 15.42
N TRP A 287 -7.43 -18.21 14.94
CA TRP A 287 -8.34 -19.26 14.48
C TRP A 287 -7.85 -19.99 13.23
N ASN A 288 -7.04 -19.31 12.40
CA ASN A 288 -6.49 -19.86 11.16
C ASN A 288 -5.03 -20.32 11.28
N ARG A 289 -4.47 -20.38 12.50
CA ARG A 289 -3.07 -20.77 12.77
C ARG A 289 -2.05 -20.00 11.92
N MET A 290 -2.28 -18.71 11.75
CA MET A 290 -1.45 -17.83 10.92
C MET A 290 -0.44 -17.04 11.76
N GLY A 291 0.81 -17.04 11.31
CA GLY A 291 1.87 -16.20 11.87
C GLY A 291 1.81 -14.76 11.35
N ARG A 292 2.67 -13.89 11.90
CA ARG A 292 2.70 -12.46 11.54
C ARG A 292 3.01 -12.20 10.06
N ARG A 293 3.78 -13.10 9.42
CA ARG A 293 4.20 -13.05 8.01
C ARG A 293 3.31 -13.88 7.09
N SER A 294 2.26 -14.53 7.61
CA SER A 294 1.37 -15.34 6.78
C SER A 294 0.59 -14.45 5.81
N VAL A 295 0.59 -14.84 4.54
CA VAL A 295 -0.15 -14.20 3.46
C VAL A 295 -1.38 -15.04 3.13
N ILE A 296 -2.49 -14.39 2.83
CA ILE A 296 -3.71 -15.06 2.37
C ILE A 296 -3.78 -15.07 0.85
N THR A 297 -4.29 -16.15 0.27
CA THR A 297 -4.44 -16.29 -1.19
C THR A 297 -5.90 -16.33 -1.60
N PRO A 298 -6.26 -15.78 -2.78
CA PRO A 298 -7.61 -15.89 -3.30
C PRO A 298 -8.08 -17.34 -3.36
N GLY A 299 -9.30 -17.60 -2.90
CA GLY A 299 -9.89 -18.93 -2.79
C GLY A 299 -9.66 -19.64 -1.46
N GLN A 300 -8.72 -19.16 -0.63
CA GLN A 300 -8.45 -19.71 0.71
C GLN A 300 -9.69 -19.58 1.61
N LYS A 301 -10.00 -20.62 2.39
CA LYS A 301 -11.07 -20.58 3.40
C LYS A 301 -10.49 -20.21 4.75
N LEU A 302 -11.01 -19.13 5.36
CA LEU A 302 -10.64 -18.69 6.69
C LEU A 302 -11.80 -18.92 7.66
N VAL A 303 -11.50 -19.43 8.84
CA VAL A 303 -12.40 -19.44 9.99
C VAL A 303 -12.54 -18.01 10.48
N VAL A 304 -13.73 -17.43 10.35
CA VAL A 304 -14.06 -16.08 10.82
C VAL A 304 -14.88 -16.11 12.10
N ARG A 305 -15.37 -17.28 12.48
CA ARG A 305 -15.92 -17.55 13.80
C ARG A 305 -15.73 -19.02 14.16
N PRO A 306 -14.99 -19.37 15.22
CA PRO A 306 -14.81 -20.76 15.63
C PRO A 306 -16.09 -21.30 16.27
N ALA A 307 -16.24 -22.62 16.28
CA ALA A 307 -17.19 -23.26 17.18
C ALA A 307 -16.74 -23.03 18.65
N PRO A 308 -17.67 -22.91 19.61
CA PRO A 308 -17.35 -22.69 21.02
C PRO A 308 -16.49 -23.79 21.63
#